data_AF-A0A2J0Q745-F1
#
_entry.id   AF-A0A2J0Q745-F1
#
_cell.length_a   1.000
_cell.length_b   1.000
_cell.length_c   1.000
_cell.angle_alpha   90.00
_cell.angle_beta   90.00
_cell.angle_gamma   90.00
#
_symmetry.space_group_name_H-M   'P 1'
#
loop_
_entity.id
_entity.type
_entity.pdbx_description
1 polymer ?
#
loop_
_entity_poly.entity_id
_entity_poly.type
_entity_poly.pdbx_seq_one_letter_code
_entity_poly.pdbx_strand_id
1 'polypeptide(L)'
;MTYHNTKNSGFSLIEVLLYTLFVSFIIGGVLIAAYNMIEGTESNSENIVMQSEANFLIRKIEWGLSGARNVIVSGSNQILTIDKWGIGVDGGSFEPDLIFKFDSGNLSINGGSGDIVLNSDFIEVSSSSFEYDSGSGEVKASFYVGEYPFETIRYIRK
;
A
#
# COMPACT_ATOMS: atom_id res chain seq x y z
N MET A 1 -47.15 -68.39 15.71
CA MET A 1 -46.93 -67.62 16.95
C MET A 1 -45.54 -67.04 16.85
N THR A 2 -45.42 -65.76 16.52
CA THR A 2 -44.20 -65.16 15.96
C THR A 2 -43.58 -64.25 17.02
N TYR A 3 -42.38 -64.60 17.50
CA TYR A 3 -41.65 -63.78 18.47
C TYR A 3 -40.79 -62.74 17.73
N HIS A 4 -41.19 -61.47 17.80
CA HIS A 4 -40.33 -60.34 17.44
C HIS A 4 -39.33 -60.10 18.57
N ASN A 5 -38.07 -60.45 18.34
CA ASN A 5 -36.98 -60.22 19.26
C ASN A 5 -36.37 -58.84 18.93
N THR A 6 -36.84 -57.79 19.61
CA THR A 6 -36.26 -56.45 19.49
C THR A 6 -34.99 -56.39 20.34
N LYS A 7 -33.82 -56.49 19.71
CA LYS A 7 -32.54 -56.21 20.37
C LYS A 7 -32.47 -54.72 20.74
N ASN A 8 -32.61 -54.39 22.01
CA ASN A 8 -32.21 -53.09 22.55
C ASN A 8 -30.68 -53.06 22.62
N SER A 9 -30.02 -52.42 21.65
CA SER A 9 -28.58 -52.15 21.69
C SER A 9 -28.33 -50.84 22.44
N GLY A 10 -27.80 -50.93 23.67
CA GLY A 10 -27.25 -49.78 24.38
C GLY A 10 -25.88 -49.39 23.83
N PHE A 11 -25.54 -48.11 23.91
CA PHE A 11 -24.22 -47.59 23.52
C PHE A 11 -23.13 -48.14 24.44
N SER A 12 -22.00 -48.58 23.88
CA SER A 12 -20.86 -49.01 24.68
C SER A 12 -20.06 -47.80 25.17
N LEU A 13 -19.55 -47.84 26.40
CA LEU A 13 -18.74 -46.74 26.97
C LEU A 13 -17.52 -46.41 26.08
N ILE A 14 -16.89 -47.45 25.50
CA ILE A 14 -15.75 -47.29 24.60
C ILE A 14 -16.11 -46.56 23.30
N GLU A 15 -17.34 -46.75 22.81
CA GLU A 15 -17.84 -46.11 21.59
C GLU A 15 -17.98 -44.60 21.79
N VAL A 16 -18.52 -44.19 22.95
CA VAL A 16 -18.60 -42.77 23.34
C VAL A 16 -17.21 -42.16 23.48
N LEU A 17 -16.26 -42.85 24.12
CA LEU A 17 -14.89 -42.37 24.26
C LEU A 17 -14.20 -42.18 22.90
N LEU A 18 -14.33 -43.16 21.99
CA LEU A 18 -13.78 -43.03 20.65
C LEU A 18 -14.39 -41.86 19.89
N TYR A 19 -15.71 -41.68 19.97
CA TYR A 19 -16.38 -40.57 19.29
C TYR A 19 -15.96 -39.21 19.86
N THR A 20 -15.89 -39.06 21.18
CA THR A 20 -15.41 -37.81 21.79
C THR A 20 -13.95 -37.50 21.43
N LEU A 21 -13.09 -38.53 21.35
CA LEU A 21 -11.71 -38.37 20.90
C LEU A 21 -11.65 -37.90 19.44
N PHE A 22 -12.34 -38.58 18.52
CA PHE A 22 -12.36 -38.16 17.11
C PHE A 22 -12.92 -36.75 16.92
N VAL A 23 -14.01 -36.42 17.64
CA VAL A 23 -14.59 -35.08 17.60
C VAL A 23 -13.60 -34.03 18.10
N SER A 24 -12.89 -34.31 19.19
CA SER A 24 -11.87 -33.39 19.72
C SER A 24 -10.73 -33.15 18.73
N PHE A 25 -10.27 -34.19 18.03
CA PHE A 25 -9.24 -34.07 16.99
C PHE A 25 -9.73 -33.24 15.80
N ILE A 26 -10.96 -33.48 15.34
CA ILE A 26 -11.56 -32.73 14.23
C ILE A 26 -11.69 -31.24 14.60
N ILE A 27 -12.25 -30.95 15.78
CA ILE A 27 -12.41 -29.57 16.25
C ILE A 27 -11.05 -28.88 16.39
N GLY A 28 -10.05 -29.56 16.95
CA GLY A 28 -8.69 -29.04 17.06
C GLY A 28 -8.10 -28.67 15.70
N GLY A 29 -8.24 -29.54 14.70
CA GLY A 29 -7.77 -29.28 13.34
C GLY A 29 -8.49 -28.10 12.67
N VAL A 30 -9.82 -28.00 12.85
CA VAL A 30 -10.63 -26.89 12.32
C VAL A 30 -10.22 -25.56 12.93
N LEU A 31 -9.97 -25.51 14.24
CA LEU A 31 -9.54 -24.28 14.92
C LEU A 31 -8.18 -23.79 14.43
N ILE A 32 -7.21 -24.69 14.23
CA ILE A 32 -5.89 -24.34 13.68
C ILE A 32 -6.04 -23.79 12.25
N ALA A 33 -6.83 -24.46 11.41
CA ALA A 33 -7.07 -24.01 10.05
C ALA A 33 -7.75 -22.63 10.01
N ALA A 34 -8.74 -22.40 10.88
CA ALA A 34 -9.42 -21.12 11.00
C ALA A 34 -8.47 -20.00 11.45
N TYR A 35 -7.60 -20.26 12.43
CA TYR A 35 -6.61 -19.30 12.91
C TYR A 35 -5.65 -18.88 11.79
N ASN A 36 -5.07 -19.86 11.07
CA ASN A 36 -4.19 -19.59 9.94
C ASN A 36 -4.88 -18.80 8.82
N MET A 37 -6.17 -19.04 8.58
CA MET A 37 -6.94 -18.30 7.57
C MET A 37 -7.16 -16.84 7.97
N ILE A 38 -7.45 -16.59 9.26
CA ILE A 38 -7.65 -15.23 9.79
C ILE A 38 -6.34 -14.45 9.71
N GLU A 39 -5.23 -15.01 10.20
CA GLU A 39 -3.91 -14.38 10.17
C GLU A 39 -3.43 -14.10 8.72
N GLY A 40 -3.69 -15.05 7.82
CA GLY A 40 -3.43 -14.86 6.39
C GLY A 40 -4.30 -13.76 5.76
N THR A 41 -5.51 -13.55 6.24
CA THR A 41 -6.41 -12.49 5.74
C THR A 41 -5.97 -11.11 6.24
N GLU A 42 -5.60 -10.99 7.51
CA GLU A 42 -5.13 -9.73 8.11
C GLU A 42 -3.85 -9.24 7.45
N SER A 43 -2.83 -10.09 7.36
CA SER A 43 -1.57 -9.76 6.68
C SER A 43 -1.78 -9.39 5.20
N ASN A 44 -2.67 -10.08 4.50
CA ASN A 44 -3.00 -9.73 3.12
C ASN A 44 -3.70 -8.37 3.02
N SER A 45 -4.60 -8.05 3.97
CA SER A 45 -5.27 -6.75 4.03
C SER A 45 -4.27 -5.60 4.23
N GLU A 46 -3.33 -5.74 5.18
CA GLU A 46 -2.29 -4.74 5.42
C GLU A 46 -1.44 -4.49 4.17
N ASN A 47 -1.03 -5.57 3.48
CA ASN A 47 -0.28 -5.48 2.23
C ASN A 47 -1.06 -4.79 1.11
N ILE A 48 -2.38 -4.97 1.03
CA ILE A 48 -3.23 -4.28 0.05
C ILE A 48 -3.29 -2.78 0.33
N VAL A 49 -3.47 -2.39 1.60
CA VAL A 49 -3.52 -0.97 1.99
C VAL A 49 -2.17 -0.30 1.69
N MET A 50 -1.06 -0.94 2.03
CA MET A 50 0.28 -0.44 1.72
C MET A 50 0.52 -0.26 0.22
N GLN A 51 0.14 -1.25 -0.60
CA GLN A 51 0.25 -1.16 -2.05
C GLN A 51 -0.67 -0.08 -2.63
N SER A 52 -1.87 0.08 -2.09
CA SER A 52 -2.80 1.13 -2.48
C SER A 52 -2.19 2.51 -2.24
N GLU A 53 -1.57 2.70 -1.07
CA GLU A 53 -0.92 3.96 -0.70
C GLU A 53 0.27 4.27 -1.61
N ALA A 54 1.17 3.31 -1.80
CA ALA A 54 2.31 3.48 -2.70
C ALA A 54 1.86 3.83 -4.12
N ASN A 55 0.83 3.16 -4.63
CA ASN A 55 0.24 3.46 -5.94
C ASN A 55 -0.37 4.86 -6.00
N PHE A 56 -1.01 5.32 -4.92
CA PHE A 56 -1.52 6.69 -4.84
C PHE A 56 -0.38 7.72 -4.94
N LEU A 57 0.69 7.54 -4.18
CA LEU A 57 1.87 8.42 -4.22
C LEU A 57 2.53 8.43 -5.60
N ILE A 58 2.76 7.26 -6.21
CA ILE A 58 3.27 7.13 -7.59
C ILE A 58 2.40 7.91 -8.55
N ARG A 59 1.08 7.69 -8.54
CA ARG A 59 0.15 8.36 -9.44
C ARG A 59 0.12 9.88 -9.24
N LYS A 60 0.31 10.36 -8.01
CA LYS A 60 0.40 11.79 -7.72
C LYS A 60 1.68 12.40 -8.26
N ILE A 61 2.83 11.75 -8.05
CA ILE A 61 4.11 12.19 -8.62
C ILE A 61 4.03 12.18 -10.15
N GLU A 62 3.51 11.11 -10.75
CA GLU A 62 3.32 11.02 -12.19
C GLU A 62 2.40 12.14 -12.69
N TRP A 63 1.24 12.36 -12.05
CA TRP A 63 0.37 13.47 -12.40
C TRP A 63 1.10 14.82 -12.31
N GLY A 64 1.91 15.01 -11.27
CA GLY A 64 2.77 16.18 -11.12
C GLY A 64 3.73 16.36 -12.29
N LEU A 65 4.41 15.30 -12.70
CA LEU A 65 5.32 15.30 -13.84
C LEU A 65 4.62 15.37 -15.21
N SER A 66 3.31 15.13 -15.27
CA SER A 66 2.53 15.23 -16.50
C SER A 66 2.41 16.68 -16.96
N GLY A 67 2.99 17.01 -18.11
CA GLY A 67 3.02 18.39 -18.61
C GLY A 67 4.10 19.26 -17.95
N ALA A 68 5.08 18.63 -17.30
CA ALA A 68 6.28 19.31 -16.83
C ALA A 68 7.09 19.84 -18.01
N ARG A 69 7.45 21.13 -17.94
CA ARG A 69 8.36 21.81 -18.86
C ARG A 69 9.80 21.69 -18.37
N ASN A 70 9.99 21.95 -17.08
CA ASN A 70 11.29 21.91 -16.45
C ASN A 70 11.15 21.29 -15.06
N VAL A 71 12.22 20.66 -14.61
CA VAL A 71 12.28 19.96 -13.33
C VAL A 71 13.60 20.27 -12.67
N ILE A 72 13.56 20.55 -11.37
CA ILE A 72 14.72 20.82 -10.54
C ILE A 72 14.65 19.92 -9.32
N VAL A 73 15.72 19.16 -9.09
CA VAL A 73 15.91 18.38 -7.87
C VAL A 73 16.83 19.15 -6.93
N SER A 74 16.46 19.26 -5.66
CA SER A 74 17.23 19.96 -4.63
C SER A 74 17.07 19.32 -3.25
N GLY A 75 17.67 19.93 -2.22
CA GLY A 75 17.54 19.44 -0.84
C GLY A 75 18.07 18.01 -0.67
N SER A 76 19.26 17.71 -1.20
CA SER A 76 19.84 16.36 -1.16
C SER A 76 18.92 15.29 -1.73
N ASN A 77 18.31 15.59 -2.88
CA ASN A 77 17.36 14.72 -3.60
C ASN A 77 15.98 14.57 -2.93
N GLN A 78 15.64 15.34 -1.89
CA GLN A 78 14.35 15.21 -1.20
C GLN A 78 13.28 16.17 -1.72
N ILE A 79 13.66 17.13 -2.56
CA ILE A 79 12.77 18.16 -3.09
C ILE A 79 12.79 18.08 -4.62
N LEU A 80 11.61 17.94 -5.21
CA LEU A 80 11.37 17.95 -6.65
C LEU A 80 10.47 19.14 -6.99
N THR A 81 11.02 20.13 -7.67
CA THR A 81 10.32 21.32 -8.14
C THR A 81 10.00 21.16 -9.62
N ILE A 82 8.74 21.38 -10.01
CA ILE A 82 8.24 21.14 -11.36
C ILE A 82 7.57 22.41 -11.88
N ASP A 83 8.11 22.93 -12.97
CA ASP A 83 7.51 24.00 -13.78
C ASP A 83 6.57 23.35 -14.80
N LYS A 84 5.30 23.80 -14.86
CA LYS A 84 4.24 23.21 -15.70
C LYS A 84 3.60 24.26 -16.60
N TRP A 85 3.02 23.80 -17.71
CA TRP A 85 2.17 24.66 -18.55
C TRP A 85 0.76 24.77 -17.95
N GLY A 86 0.35 25.95 -17.47
CA GLY A 86 -1.07 26.28 -17.26
C GLY A 86 -1.63 26.08 -15.83
N ILE A 87 -0.79 25.94 -14.81
CA ILE A 87 -1.16 26.12 -13.38
C ILE A 87 -1.06 27.62 -13.02
N GLY A 88 -1.64 28.45 -13.89
CA GLY A 88 -1.54 29.90 -13.87
C GLY A 88 -2.82 30.49 -14.40
N VAL A 89 -3.39 31.41 -13.62
CA VAL A 89 -4.47 32.27 -14.07
C VAL A 89 -4.01 33.05 -15.30
N ASP A 90 -4.66 32.81 -16.44
CA ASP A 90 -4.67 33.62 -17.66
C ASP A 90 -3.36 34.34 -18.04
N GLY A 91 -2.45 33.61 -18.71
CA GLY A 91 -1.56 34.20 -19.71
C GLY A 91 -0.46 35.15 -19.24
N GLY A 92 -0.09 35.15 -17.96
CA GLY A 92 0.98 35.99 -17.41
C GLY A 92 1.86 35.23 -16.43
N SER A 93 3.17 35.19 -16.73
CA SER A 93 4.22 34.51 -15.98
C SER A 93 4.18 34.80 -14.48
N PHE A 94 3.65 33.89 -13.67
CA PHE A 94 3.98 33.62 -12.25
C PHE A 94 3.08 32.47 -11.80
N GLU A 95 3.36 31.25 -12.27
CA GLU A 95 2.78 30.05 -11.67
C GLU A 95 3.65 29.65 -10.48
N PRO A 96 3.07 29.30 -9.32
CA PRO A 96 3.85 28.65 -8.27
C PRO A 96 4.28 27.27 -8.79
N ASP A 97 5.59 27.02 -8.81
CA ASP A 97 6.13 25.71 -9.13
C ASP A 97 5.44 24.63 -8.28
N LEU A 98 5.17 23.48 -8.89
CA LEU A 98 4.66 22.32 -8.15
C LEU A 98 5.83 21.66 -7.44
N ILE A 99 5.86 21.72 -6.12
CA ILE A 99 6.95 21.21 -5.30
C ILE A 99 6.48 19.94 -4.59
N PHE A 100 7.16 18.83 -4.86
CA PHE A 100 7.12 17.65 -4.00
C PHE A 100 8.28 17.71 -3.01
N LYS A 101 7.99 17.45 -1.74
CA LYS A 101 9.00 17.44 -0.68
C LYS A 101 8.75 16.27 0.24
N PHE A 102 9.83 15.57 0.56
CA PHE A 102 9.86 14.63 1.67
C PHE A 102 10.40 15.31 2.93
N ASP A 103 9.64 15.23 4.02
CA ASP A 103 10.05 15.75 5.32
C ASP A 103 9.42 14.92 6.43
N SER A 104 10.24 14.48 7.39
CA SER A 104 9.79 13.88 8.66
C SER A 104 8.73 12.77 8.48
N GLY A 105 9.00 11.82 7.58
CA GLY A 105 8.11 10.67 7.33
C GLY A 105 6.96 10.92 6.34
N ASN A 106 6.84 12.15 5.83
CA ASN A 106 5.73 12.56 4.99
C ASN A 106 6.18 13.01 3.60
N LEU A 107 5.47 12.55 2.58
CA LEU A 107 5.56 13.11 1.24
C LEU A 107 4.48 14.18 1.10
N SER A 108 4.88 15.40 0.76
CA SER A 108 4.00 16.56 0.63
C SER A 108 4.06 17.16 -0.77
N ILE A 109 2.98 17.83 -1.16
CA ILE A 109 2.89 18.59 -2.39
C ILE A 109 2.50 20.04 -2.08
N ASN A 110 3.13 20.99 -2.77
CA ASN A 110 2.83 22.41 -2.66
C ASN A 110 2.65 22.99 -4.07
N GLY A 111 1.48 23.57 -4.33
CA GLY A 111 1.15 24.27 -5.57
C GLY A 111 0.91 25.77 -5.35
N GLY A 112 1.59 26.37 -4.36
CA GLY A 112 1.50 27.79 -4.03
C GLY A 112 0.57 28.14 -2.86
N SER A 113 -0.18 27.19 -2.30
CA SER A 113 -1.09 27.41 -1.16
C SER A 113 -0.58 26.82 0.15
N GLY A 114 0.63 26.28 0.18
CA GLY A 114 1.20 25.58 1.34
C GLY A 114 1.35 24.08 1.09
N ASP A 115 2.05 23.41 2.01
CA ASP A 115 2.34 21.99 1.92
C ASP A 115 1.10 21.18 2.31
N ILE A 116 0.70 20.27 1.42
CA ILE A 116 -0.36 19.29 1.65
C ILE A 116 0.31 17.92 1.74
N VAL A 117 0.17 17.24 2.89
CA VAL A 117 0.65 15.88 3.07
C VAL A 117 -0.17 14.93 2.19
N LEU A 118 0.52 14.06 1.45
CA LEU A 118 -0.09 13.10 0.52
C LEU A 118 -0.30 11.74 1.14
N ASN A 119 0.60 11.29 2.02
CA ASN A 119 0.45 10.01 2.70
C ASN A 119 -0.55 10.12 3.86
N SER A 120 -1.13 8.98 4.22
CA SER A 120 -2.03 8.82 5.36
C SER A 120 -1.25 8.73 6.68
N ASP A 121 -1.92 9.07 7.78
CA ASP A 121 -1.35 8.96 9.13
C ASP A 121 -1.04 7.51 9.55
N PHE A 122 -1.63 6.53 8.86
CA PHE A 122 -1.46 5.10 9.16
C PHE A 122 -0.28 4.47 8.42
N ILE A 123 0.28 5.17 7.43
CA ILE A 123 1.36 4.65 6.59
C ILE A 123 2.45 5.71 6.48
N GLU A 124 3.58 5.45 7.13
CA GLU A 124 4.75 6.31 7.08
C GLU A 124 5.61 6.02 5.84
N VAL A 125 6.05 7.10 5.18
CA VAL A 125 7.08 7.02 4.14
C VAL A 125 8.43 7.14 4.83
N SER A 126 9.21 6.06 4.88
CA SER A 126 10.45 6.05 5.66
C SER A 126 11.60 6.81 4.99
N SER A 127 11.58 6.89 3.65
CA SER A 127 12.48 7.74 2.88
C SER A 127 11.92 8.03 1.49
N SER A 128 12.37 9.13 0.89
CA SER A 128 12.11 9.45 -0.51
C SER A 128 13.28 10.21 -1.12
N SER A 129 13.57 9.91 -2.39
CA SER A 129 14.58 10.57 -3.20
C SER A 129 14.08 10.78 -4.63
N PHE A 130 14.49 11.89 -5.21
CA PHE A 130 14.23 12.27 -6.59
C PHE A 130 15.55 12.41 -7.33
N GLU A 131 15.58 11.96 -8.57
CA GLU A 131 16.73 12.11 -9.46
C GLU A 131 16.23 12.66 -10.80
N TYR A 132 17.02 13.57 -11.39
CA TYR A 132 16.73 14.13 -12.70
C TYR A 132 17.98 14.07 -13.57
N ASP A 133 17.88 13.38 -14.70
CA ASP A 133 18.90 13.39 -15.74
C ASP A 133 18.50 14.35 -16.87
N SER A 134 19.16 15.51 -16.89
CA SER A 134 18.95 16.55 -17.92
C SER A 134 19.30 16.10 -19.35
N GLY A 135 20.12 15.05 -19.51
CA GLY A 135 20.48 14.48 -20.81
C GLY A 135 19.30 13.78 -21.46
N SER A 136 18.76 12.78 -20.77
CA SER A 136 17.63 11.96 -21.19
C SER A 136 16.25 12.60 -20.95
N GLY A 137 16.15 13.56 -20.03
CA GLY A 137 14.87 14.07 -19.53
C GLY A 137 14.18 13.09 -18.58
N GLU A 138 14.91 12.11 -18.04
CA GLU A 138 14.40 11.14 -17.08
C GLU A 138 14.26 11.77 -15.69
N VAL A 139 13.09 11.63 -15.09
CA VAL A 139 12.85 11.91 -13.66
C VAL A 139 12.50 10.59 -12.98
N LYS A 140 13.30 10.24 -11.97
CA LYS A 140 13.09 9.07 -11.13
C LYS A 140 12.67 9.51 -9.74
N ALA A 141 11.62 8.90 -9.22
CA ALA A 141 11.21 9.04 -7.82
C ALA A 141 11.27 7.68 -7.15
N SER A 142 12.03 7.58 -6.08
CA SER A 142 12.19 6.37 -5.28
C SER A 142 11.77 6.67 -3.85
N PHE A 143 11.05 5.76 -3.21
CA PHE A 143 10.64 5.93 -1.82
C PHE A 143 10.35 4.58 -1.17
N TYR A 144 10.30 4.58 0.15
CA TYR A 144 9.98 3.40 0.95
C TYR A 144 8.69 3.62 1.70
N VAL A 145 7.81 2.62 1.65
CA VAL A 145 6.59 2.57 2.46
C VAL A 145 6.77 1.40 3.42
N GLY A 146 6.97 1.70 4.71
CA GLY A 146 7.52 0.72 5.65
C GLY A 146 8.90 0.23 5.19
N GLU A 147 9.04 -1.08 5.00
CA GLU A 147 10.28 -1.74 4.52
C GLU A 147 10.32 -1.96 3.01
N TYR A 148 9.24 -1.64 2.29
CA TYR A 148 9.10 -2.00 0.88
C TYR A 148 9.51 -0.83 -0.03
N PRO A 149 10.44 -1.05 -0.98
CA PRO A 149 10.86 -0.02 -1.92
C PRO A 149 9.87 0.11 -3.09
N PHE A 150 9.62 1.35 -3.49
CA PHE A 150 8.84 1.71 -4.66
C PHE A 150 9.60 2.72 -5.53
N GLU A 151 9.42 2.60 -6.84
CA GLU A 151 10.05 3.48 -7.82
C GLU A 151 9.06 3.81 -8.95
N THR A 152 9.09 5.05 -9.43
CA THR A 152 8.51 5.43 -10.72
C THR A 152 9.51 6.25 -11.52
N ILE A 153 9.51 6.03 -12.83
CA ILE A 153 10.35 6.72 -13.80
C ILE A 153 9.44 7.37 -14.83
N ARG A 154 9.67 8.65 -15.11
CA ARG A 154 8.95 9.37 -16.15
C ARG A 154 9.88 10.28 -16.94
N TYR A 155 9.66 10.31 -18.25
CA TYR A 155 10.38 11.19 -19.16
C TYR A 155 9.60 12.48 -19.39
N ILE A 156 10.24 13.63 -19.21
CA ILE A 156 9.68 14.93 -19.58
C ILE A 156 10.02 15.25 -21.04
N ARG A 157 9.07 15.86 -21.76
CA ARG A 157 9.29 16.27 -23.15
C ARG A 157 10.01 17.62 -23.16
N LYS A 158 11.13 17.69 -23.87
CA LYS A 158 11.81 18.95 -24.21
C LYS A 158 11.02 19.72 -25.26
#